data_AF-A0A496PZG6-F1
#
_entry.id   AF-A0A496PZG6-F1
#
_cell.length_a   1.000
_cell.length_b   1.000
_cell.length_c   1.000
_cell.angle_alpha   90.00
_cell.angle_beta   90.00
_cell.angle_gamma   90.00
#
_symmetry.space_group_name_H-M   'P 1'
#
loop_
_entity.id
_entity.type
_entity.pdbx_description
1 polymer ?
#
loop_
_entity_poly.entity_id
_entity_poly.type
_entity_poly.pdbx_seq_one_letter_code
_entity_poly.pdbx_strand_id
1 'polypeptide(L)' 'MDSKELLDALNWRYATKQFDSTRTIPAETWDALVQSLVLAPSSFGVQPWRFLVVNDPDTRKVVEHV' A
#
# COMPACT_ATOMS: atom_id res chain seq x y z
N MET A 1 -5.04 -2.86 -19.83
CA MET A 1 -6.12 -2.69 -18.83
C MET A 1 -7.40 -2.37 -19.56
N ASP A 2 -8.15 -3.41 -19.86
CA ASP A 2 -9.55 -3.27 -20.27
C ASP A 2 -10.48 -3.21 -19.04
N SER A 3 -11.77 -2.99 -19.27
CA SER A 3 -12.76 -2.89 -18.19
C SER A 3 -12.87 -4.16 -17.34
N LYS A 4 -12.62 -5.34 -17.92
CA LYS A 4 -12.69 -6.61 -17.20
C LYS A 4 -11.49 -6.76 -16.27
N GLU A 5 -10.28 -6.52 -16.79
CA GLU A 5 -9.04 -6.54 -15.99
C GLU A 5 -9.14 -5.58 -14.79
N LEU A 6 -9.77 -4.42 -14.97
CA LEU A 6 -10.04 -3.48 -13.87
C LEU A 6 -10.99 -4.05 -12.82
N LEU A 7 -12.14 -4.58 -13.22
CA LEU A 7 -13.10 -5.11 -12.27
C LEU A 7 -12.55 -6.34 -11.53
N ASP A 8 -11.77 -7.18 -12.21
CA ASP A 8 -11.13 -8.35 -11.60
C ASP A 8 -10.13 -7.94 -10.52
N ALA A 9 -9.27 -6.94 -10.79
CA ALA A 9 -8.34 -6.41 -9.80
C ALA A 9 -9.04 -5.80 -8.58
N LEU A 10 -10.15 -5.08 -8.81
CA LEU A 10 -10.92 -4.45 -7.74
C LEU A 10 -11.68 -5.47 -6.88
N ASN A 11 -12.19 -6.56 -7.48
CA ASN A 11 -12.84 -7.66 -6.77
C ASN A 11 -11.86 -8.53 -6.00
N TRP A 12 -10.65 -8.75 -6.54
CA TRP A 12 -9.60 -9.50 -5.85
C TRP A 12 -9.10 -8.80 -4.59
N ARG A 13 -9.12 -7.46 -4.56
CA ARG A 13 -8.69 -6.67 -3.40
C ARG A 13 -9.69 -6.80 -2.24
N TYR A 14 -9.21 -7.25 -1.08
CA TYR A 14 -9.97 -7.30 0.17
C TYR A 14 -9.14 -6.84 1.37
N ALA A 15 -9.79 -6.64 2.52
CA ALA A 15 -9.12 -6.26 3.77
C ALA A 15 -8.49 -7.49 4.46
N THR A 16 -7.22 -7.76 4.18
CA THR A 16 -6.46 -8.84 4.81
C THR A 16 -6.18 -8.55 6.29
N LYS A 17 -6.53 -9.50 7.17
CA LYS A 17 -6.34 -9.37 8.63
C LYS A 17 -5.09 -10.07 9.17
N GLN A 18 -4.56 -11.06 8.44
CA GLN A 18 -3.38 -11.82 8.81
C GLN A 18 -2.50 -12.00 7.58
N PHE A 19 -1.20 -11.77 7.76
CA PHE A 19 -0.19 -11.90 6.71
C PHE A 19 0.77 -13.05 7.06
N ASP A 20 1.34 -13.67 6.04
CA ASP A 20 2.42 -14.64 6.21
C ASP A 20 3.71 -13.90 6.59
N SER A 21 4.19 -14.11 7.82
CA SER A 21 5.36 -13.43 8.38
C SER A 21 6.68 -13.86 7.73
N THR A 22 6.69 -14.94 6.95
CA THR A 22 7.89 -15.44 6.26
C THR A 22 8.08 -14.79 4.89
N ARG A 23 7.06 -14.09 4.39
CA ARG A 23 7.06 -13.47 3.06
C ARG A 23 7.32 -11.98 3.15
N THR A 24 8.18 -11.51 2.25
CA THR A 24 8.47 -10.09 2.05
C THR A 24 8.03 -9.65 0.66
N ILE A 25 7.72 -8.37 0.51
CA ILE A 25 7.36 -7.79 -0.79
C ILE A 25 8.67 -7.54 -1.56
N PRO A 26 8.80 -8.00 -2.82
CA PRO A 26 9.96 -7.68 -3.65
C PRO A 26 10.16 -6.17 -3.80
N ALA A 27 11.41 -5.72 -3.83
CA ALA A 27 11.74 -4.28 -3.87
C ALA A 27 11.04 -3.55 -5.03
N GLU A 28 11.07 -4.12 -6.23
CA GLU A 28 10.42 -3.56 -7.42
C GLU A 28 8.89 -3.38 -7.25
N THR A 29 8.24 -4.34 -6.57
CA THR A 29 6.80 -4.29 -6.32
C THR A 29 6.48 -3.24 -5.27
N TRP A 30 7.32 -3.14 -4.24
CA TRP A 30 7.20 -2.12 -3.21
C TRP A 30 7.36 -0.71 -3.78
N ASP A 31 8.38 -0.51 -4.63
CA ASP A 31 8.63 0.78 -5.26
C ASP A 31 7.46 1.20 -6.16
N ALA A 32 6.92 0.28 -6.96
CA ALA A 32 5.73 0.52 -7.76
C ALA A 32 4.51 0.90 -6.89
N LEU A 33 4.31 0.23 -5.76
CA LEU A 33 3.25 0.55 -4.81
C LEU A 33 3.40 1.96 -4.25
N VAL A 34 4.59 2.34 -3.78
CA VAL A 34 4.86 3.68 -3.23
C VAL A 34 4.66 4.75 -4.30
N GLN A 35 5.14 4.53 -5.53
CA GLN A 35 4.92 5.46 -6.64
C GLN A 35 3.43 5.64 -6.95
N SER A 36 2.63 4.57 -6.87
CA SER A 36 1.18 4.68 -7.08
C SER A 36 0.49 5.59 -6.06
N LEU A 37 0.96 5.62 -4.80
CA LEU A 37 0.44 6.50 -3.77
C LEU A 37 0.75 7.98 -4.05
N VAL A 38 1.96 8.26 -4.55
CA VAL A 38 2.40 9.61 -4.91
C VAL A 38 1.62 10.14 -6.12
N LEU A 39 1.38 9.29 -7.10
CA LEU A 39 0.70 9.65 -8.35
C LEU A 39 -0.84 9.69 -8.23
N ALA A 40 -1.39 9.38 -7.06
CA ALA A 40 -2.82 9.46 -6.82
C ALA A 40 -3.34 10.90 -7.04
N PRO A 41 -4.56 11.06 -7.59
CA PRO A 41 -5.13 12.39 -7.76
C PRO A 41 -5.43 13.03 -6.40
N SER A 42 -5.20 14.34 -6.31
CA SER A 42 -5.60 15.18 -5.18
C SER A 42 -6.31 16.43 -5.68
N SER A 43 -7.15 17.03 -4.84
CA SER A 43 -7.78 18.30 -5.16
C SER A 43 -6.71 19.34 -5.51
N PHE A 44 -6.83 19.98 -6.67
CA PHE A 44 -5.84 20.92 -7.22
C PHE A 44 -4.40 20.39 -7.32
N GLY A 45 -4.18 19.08 -7.24
CA GLY A 45 -2.83 18.49 -7.29
C GLY A 45 -1.96 18.78 -6.05
N VAL A 46 -2.55 19.21 -4.93
CA VAL A 46 -1.81 19.68 -3.74
C VAL A 46 -1.09 18.58 -2.96
N GLN A 47 -1.44 17.31 -3.20
CA GLN A 47 -0.83 16.13 -2.59
C GLN A 47 -0.61 16.28 -1.05
N PRO A 48 -1.68 16.52 -0.26
CA PRO A 48 -1.57 16.92 1.14
C PRO A 48 -1.32 15.71 2.07
N TRP A 49 -0.54 14.74 1.61
CA TRP A 49 -0.24 13.50 2.31
C TRP A 49 1.25 13.42 2.68
N ARG A 50 1.50 12.60 3.70
CA ARG A 50 2.82 12.09 4.06
C ARG A 50 2.68 10.60 4.27
N PHE A 51 3.56 9.82 3.66
CA PHE A 51 3.60 8.38 3.83
C PHE A 51 4.76 8.04 4.76
N LEU A 52 4.46 7.35 5.86
CA LEU A 52 5.46 6.86 6.80
C LEU A 52 5.62 5.35 6.57
N VAL A 53 6.84 4.93 6.23
CA VAL A 53 7.16 3.50 6.04
C VAL A 53 7.75 2.95 7.33
N VAL A 54 6.99 2.08 8.02
CA VAL A 54 7.39 1.50 9.30
C VAL A 54 7.88 0.06 9.11
N ASN A 55 9.20 -0.06 8.88
CA ASN A 55 9.89 -1.34 8.75
C ASN A 55 10.60 -1.78 10.03
N ASP A 56 10.89 -0.83 10.94
CA ASP A 56 11.50 -1.13 12.22
C ASP A 56 10.55 -1.94 13.12
N PRO A 57 10.94 -3.14 13.59
CA PRO A 57 10.06 -4.00 14.37
C PRO A 57 9.61 -3.40 15.70
N ASP A 58 10.46 -2.60 16.36
CA ASP A 58 10.12 -2.00 17.65
C ASP A 58 9.14 -0.84 17.48
N THR A 59 9.33 -0.02 16.46
CA THR A 59 8.36 1.01 16.04
C THR A 59 7.03 0.36 15.65
N ARG A 60 7.03 -0.80 14.99
CA ARG A 60 5.81 -1.53 14.60
C ARG A 60 4.97 -1.95 15.82
N LYS A 61 5.59 -2.42 16.89
CA LYS A 61 4.89 -2.80 18.13
C LYS A 61 4.20 -1.60 18.80
N VAL A 62 4.82 -0.43 18.73
CA VAL A 62 4.25 0.82 19.29
C VAL A 62 2.97 1.21 18.54
N VAL A 63 2.99 1.16 17.21
CA VAL A 63 1.82 1.56 16.39
C VAL A 63 0.69 0.53 16.37
N GLU A 64 0.94 -0.73 16.69
CA GLU A 64 -0.08 -1.78 16.74
C GLU A 64 -1.18 -1.52 17.78
N HIS A 65 -0.90 -0.69 18.79
CA HIS A 65 -1.82 -0.39 19.90
C HIS A 65 -2.59 0.94 19.74
N VAL A 66 -2.52 1.57 18.55
CA VAL A 66 -3.26 2.80 18.21
C VAL A 66 -4.53 2.45 17.44
#